data_AF-A0AAW9J5B9-F1
#
_entry.id   AF-A0AAW9J5B9-F1
#
_cell.length_a   1.000
_cell.length_b   1.000
_cell.length_c   1.000
_cell.angle_alpha   90.00
_cell.angle_beta   90.00
_cell.angle_gamma   90.00
#
_symmetry.space_group_name_H-M   'P 1'
#
loop_
_entity.id
_entity.type
_entity.pdbx_description
1 polymer ?
#
loop_
_entity_poly.entity_id
_entity_poly.type
_entity_poly.pdbx_seq_one_letter_code
_entity_poly.pdbx_strand_id
1 'polypeptide(L)'
;MESLRKRIINSKIQKLKNLDISQLFRLDVITIFKAQKIKKELELKYELMYESEYAFDNLNALQYTPVLLDLQEYFNFNILSIYGVLKTNSDSKKNKKTFEHNLDNLLLRIQCLWEYIYQYINDYFELELALTYEECKIWRKRQKQIRNDEAKIKQSILELKQIKDDDYNRDKIFSLEQALRFKDKEIACVSKYNICQEMKRKYDLVEGSKYLLNIIASNEYDSVRRIRNQVAHYRSASANTSIDSMFLYNGTKSVSINKEGWIDKADILISIEKELLRLRESLNYLYTILYTSDFPNLKENAGKTYFFVEMVCCNCGDSIKIPDSFVENSSLDKKTYGYCHECGIVEVDFKQMIPLNEKHYEQMLIKFITNM
;
A
#
# COMPACT_ATOMS: atom_id res chain seq x y z
N MET A 1 -13.90 -7.05 -41.11
CA MET A 1 -14.53 -6.24 -40.03
C MET A 1 -13.83 -6.41 -38.67
N GLU A 2 -13.39 -7.60 -38.32
CA GLU A 2 -12.65 -7.87 -37.06
C GLU A 2 -11.28 -7.19 -36.96
N SER A 3 -10.55 -7.05 -38.08
CA SER A 3 -9.27 -6.33 -38.13
C SER A 3 -9.44 -4.82 -37.95
N LEU A 4 -10.57 -4.25 -38.42
CA LEU A 4 -10.93 -2.84 -38.22
C LEU A 4 -11.37 -2.58 -36.78
N ARG A 5 -12.14 -3.50 -36.17
CA ARG A 5 -12.50 -3.43 -34.74
C ARG A 5 -11.27 -3.55 -33.83
N LYS A 6 -10.34 -4.48 -34.10
CA LYS A 6 -9.07 -4.59 -33.36
C LYS A 6 -8.19 -3.34 -33.53
N ARG A 7 -8.13 -2.72 -34.72
CA ARG A 7 -7.41 -1.45 -34.93
C ARG A 7 -8.07 -0.25 -34.23
N ILE A 8 -9.40 -0.17 -34.23
CA ILE A 8 -10.13 0.91 -33.54
C ILE A 8 -9.98 0.76 -32.02
N ILE A 9 -10.11 -0.46 -31.49
CA ILE A 9 -9.92 -0.77 -30.07
C ILE A 9 -8.47 -0.51 -29.66
N ASN A 10 -7.47 -0.98 -30.42
CA ASN A 10 -6.07 -0.69 -30.14
C ASN A 10 -5.73 0.80 -30.27
N SER A 11 -6.32 1.53 -31.23
CA SER A 11 -6.11 3.00 -31.35
C SER A 11 -6.80 3.80 -30.24
N LYS A 12 -7.92 3.31 -29.69
CA LYS A 12 -8.58 3.90 -28.52
C LYS A 12 -7.83 3.58 -27.23
N ILE A 13 -7.30 2.36 -27.10
CA ILE A 13 -6.44 1.94 -25.98
C ILE A 13 -5.08 2.69 -26.03
N GLN A 14 -4.52 2.94 -27.21
CA GLN A 14 -3.31 3.78 -27.38
C GLN A 14 -3.59 5.27 -27.15
N LYS A 15 -4.79 5.77 -27.48
CA LYS A 15 -5.23 7.12 -27.14
C LYS A 15 -5.52 7.29 -25.64
N LEU A 16 -5.90 6.23 -24.93
CA LEU A 16 -6.09 6.24 -23.48
C LEU A 16 -4.76 6.12 -22.71
N LYS A 17 -3.75 5.45 -23.28
CA LYS A 17 -2.40 5.33 -22.68
C LYS A 17 -1.56 6.61 -22.74
N ASN A 18 -2.00 7.63 -23.48
CA ASN A 18 -1.35 8.94 -23.58
C ASN A 18 -2.37 10.05 -23.32
N LEU A 19 -2.82 10.18 -22.07
CA LEU A 19 -3.30 11.48 -21.58
C LEU A 19 -2.09 12.43 -21.59
N ASP A 20 -1.93 13.10 -22.72
CA ASP A 20 -0.88 14.08 -22.95
C ASP A 20 -1.12 15.30 -22.05
N ILE A 21 -0.05 15.90 -21.53
CA ILE A 21 -0.09 17.13 -20.72
C ILE A 21 -0.91 18.23 -21.44
N SER A 22 -0.92 18.20 -22.78
CA SER A 22 -1.75 19.05 -23.65
C SER A 22 -3.27 18.92 -23.43
N GLN A 23 -3.75 17.79 -22.91
CA GLN A 23 -5.16 17.55 -22.59
C GLN A 23 -5.53 18.05 -21.19
N LEU A 24 -4.55 18.17 -20.29
CA LEU A 24 -4.74 18.62 -18.91
C LEU A 24 -4.62 20.15 -18.77
N PHE A 25 -3.88 20.79 -19.68
CA PHE A 25 -3.58 22.22 -19.58
C PHE A 25 -3.62 22.93 -20.94
N ARG A 26 -4.17 24.14 -20.97
CA ARG A 26 -4.04 25.05 -22.12
C ARG A 26 -2.67 25.72 -22.09
N LEU A 27 -1.66 25.05 -22.63
CA LEU A 27 -0.27 25.50 -22.67
C LEU A 27 0.22 25.64 -24.11
N ASP A 28 1.24 26.48 -24.31
CA ASP A 28 1.95 26.50 -25.59
C ASP A 28 2.78 25.22 -25.78
N VAL A 29 3.07 24.91 -27.04
CA VAL A 29 3.75 23.67 -27.45
C VAL A 29 5.13 23.51 -26.82
N ILE A 30 5.86 24.62 -26.61
CA ILE A 30 7.21 24.59 -26.03
C ILE A 30 7.13 24.20 -24.55
N THR A 31 6.17 24.78 -23.82
CA THR A 31 5.91 24.45 -22.42
C THR A 31 5.49 22.99 -22.25
N ILE A 32 4.64 22.47 -23.14
CA ILE A 32 4.24 21.05 -23.14
C ILE A 32 5.46 20.15 -23.31
N PHE A 33 6.32 20.43 -24.31
CA PHE A 33 7.50 19.62 -24.60
C PHE A 33 8.48 19.58 -23.41
N LYS A 34 8.73 20.72 -22.77
CA LYS A 34 9.59 20.80 -21.58
C LYS A 34 8.98 20.04 -20.39
N ALA A 35 7.69 20.21 -20.14
CA ALA A 35 6.99 19.51 -19.06
C ALA A 35 7.00 17.98 -19.25
N GLN A 36 6.83 17.51 -20.50
CA GLN A 36 6.93 16.09 -20.83
C GLN A 36 8.32 15.52 -20.57
N LYS A 37 9.38 16.28 -20.87
CA LYS A 37 10.76 15.85 -20.58
C LYS A 37 10.97 15.64 -19.09
N ILE A 38 10.55 16.61 -18.26
CA ILE A 38 10.64 16.52 -16.80
C ILE A 38 9.83 15.33 -16.27
N LYS A 39 8.60 15.14 -16.77
CA LYS A 39 7.77 13.99 -16.42
C LYS A 39 8.50 12.67 -16.72
N LYS A 40 9.12 12.54 -17.90
CA LYS A 40 9.81 11.33 -18.32
C LYS A 40 11.04 11.01 -17.45
N GLU A 41 11.75 12.01 -16.95
CA GLU A 41 12.90 11.84 -16.06
C GLU A 41 12.50 11.29 -14.68
N LEU A 42 11.30 11.61 -14.22
CA LEU A 42 10.77 11.18 -12.91
C LEU A 42 9.76 10.03 -12.99
N GLU A 43 9.43 9.56 -14.19
CA GLU A 43 8.42 8.55 -14.44
C GLU A 43 8.69 7.29 -13.61
N LEU A 44 7.66 6.84 -12.88
CA LEU A 44 7.69 5.58 -12.18
C LEU A 44 7.47 4.45 -13.18
N LYS A 45 8.46 3.58 -13.30
CA LYS A 45 8.34 2.25 -13.89
C LYS A 45 8.71 1.26 -12.79
N TYR A 46 7.79 0.35 -12.51
CA TYR A 46 8.03 -0.66 -11.51
C TYR A 46 9.19 -1.55 -11.94
N GLU A 47 10.18 -1.62 -11.06
CA GLU A 47 11.38 -2.42 -11.19
C GLU A 47 11.60 -3.10 -9.85
N LEU A 48 11.96 -4.39 -9.87
CA LEU A 48 12.33 -5.10 -8.65
C LEU A 48 13.63 -4.49 -8.12
N MET A 49 13.60 -4.05 -6.87
CA MET A 49 14.77 -3.44 -6.22
C MET A 49 15.82 -4.48 -5.83
N TYR A 50 15.41 -5.75 -5.72
CA TYR A 50 16.26 -6.90 -5.46
C TYR A 50 15.64 -8.15 -6.08
N GLU A 51 16.48 -9.09 -6.48
CA GLU A 51 16.04 -10.40 -6.96
C GLU A 51 15.67 -11.31 -5.79
N SER A 52 14.66 -12.15 -5.99
CA SER A 52 14.30 -13.23 -5.08
C SER A 52 14.31 -14.52 -5.88
N GLU A 53 14.95 -15.57 -5.34
CA GLU A 53 14.94 -16.92 -5.92
C GLU A 53 13.52 -17.51 -5.97
N TYR A 54 12.60 -16.95 -5.18
CA TYR A 54 11.22 -17.41 -5.02
C TYR A 54 10.26 -16.44 -5.70
N ALA A 55 10.23 -16.52 -7.03
CA ALA A 55 9.22 -15.85 -7.81
C ALA A 55 8.08 -16.84 -8.14
N PHE A 56 6.84 -16.33 -8.11
CA PHE A 56 5.65 -16.95 -8.69
C PHE A 56 4.94 -18.07 -7.91
N ASP A 57 4.17 -17.68 -6.87
CA ASP A 57 2.81 -18.22 -6.67
C ASP A 57 1.94 -17.39 -5.68
N ASN A 58 2.14 -16.06 -5.68
CA ASN A 58 1.56 -15.20 -4.65
C ASN A 58 0.11 -14.79 -5.01
N LEU A 59 -0.88 -15.35 -4.31
CA LEU A 59 -2.29 -14.92 -4.42
C LEU A 59 -2.43 -13.41 -4.10
N ASN A 60 -1.59 -12.88 -3.22
CA ASN A 60 -1.57 -11.45 -2.92
C ASN A 60 -1.17 -10.63 -4.15
N ALA A 61 -0.27 -11.13 -5.00
CA ALA A 61 0.08 -10.42 -6.22
C ALA A 61 -1.15 -10.22 -7.12
N LEU A 62 -2.02 -11.21 -7.25
CA LEU A 62 -3.26 -11.07 -8.02
C LEU A 62 -4.20 -10.02 -7.42
N GLN A 63 -4.34 -9.99 -6.09
CA GLN A 63 -5.21 -9.05 -5.39
C GLN A 63 -4.69 -7.61 -5.43
N TYR A 64 -3.38 -7.40 -5.23
CA TYR A 64 -2.81 -6.08 -4.95
C TYR A 64 -2.09 -5.44 -6.14
N THR A 65 -1.76 -6.20 -7.21
CA THR A 65 -1.17 -5.62 -8.43
C THR A 65 -2.05 -4.55 -9.07
N PRO A 66 -3.38 -4.74 -9.23
CA PRO A 66 -4.23 -3.70 -9.81
C PRO A 66 -4.14 -2.38 -9.06
N VAL A 67 -4.13 -2.43 -7.71
CA VAL A 67 -4.02 -1.24 -6.86
C VAL A 67 -2.66 -0.55 -7.06
N LEU A 68 -1.56 -1.30 -7.16
CA LEU A 68 -0.25 -0.72 -7.45
C LEU A 68 -0.20 -0.05 -8.83
N LEU A 69 -0.82 -0.64 -9.85
CA LEU A 69 -0.90 -0.04 -11.18
C LEU A 69 -1.71 1.26 -11.14
N ASP A 70 -2.82 1.30 -10.42
CA ASP A 70 -3.61 2.53 -10.22
C ASP A 70 -2.78 3.62 -9.51
N LEU A 71 -1.97 3.28 -8.50
CA LEU A 71 -1.07 4.21 -7.82
C LEU A 71 0.03 4.74 -8.74
N GLN A 72 0.58 3.87 -9.60
CA GLN A 72 1.55 4.25 -10.62
C GLN A 72 0.95 5.22 -11.62
N GLU A 73 -0.25 4.94 -12.12
CA GLU A 73 -0.98 5.82 -13.02
C GLU A 73 -1.29 7.16 -12.33
N TYR A 74 -1.73 7.13 -11.07
CA TYR A 74 -1.96 8.34 -10.29
C TYR A 74 -0.69 9.18 -10.15
N PHE A 75 0.43 8.58 -9.78
CA PHE A 75 1.72 9.27 -9.68
C PHE A 75 2.15 9.86 -11.05
N ASN A 76 2.19 9.04 -12.09
CA ASN A 76 2.69 9.44 -13.41
C ASN A 76 1.79 10.47 -14.11
N PHE A 77 0.47 10.31 -14.04
CA PHE A 77 -0.46 11.18 -14.76
C PHE A 77 -0.94 12.36 -13.93
N ASN A 78 -1.28 12.15 -12.66
CA ASN A 78 -1.91 13.19 -11.84
C ASN A 78 -0.90 14.05 -11.08
N ILE A 79 0.28 13.53 -10.76
CA ILE A 79 1.30 14.26 -9.99
C ILE A 79 2.39 14.80 -10.91
N LEU A 80 3.08 13.91 -11.65
CA LEU A 80 4.22 14.33 -12.47
C LEU A 80 3.83 15.29 -13.61
N SER A 81 2.62 15.16 -14.17
CA SER A 81 2.14 16.10 -15.20
C SER A 81 2.00 17.52 -14.64
N ILE A 82 1.45 17.68 -13.42
CA ILE A 82 1.30 19.00 -12.78
C ILE A 82 2.68 19.55 -12.40
N TYR A 83 3.54 18.71 -11.83
CA TYR A 83 4.90 19.09 -11.47
C TYR A 83 5.73 19.55 -12.68
N GLY A 84 5.68 18.83 -13.80
CA GLY A 84 6.38 19.21 -15.03
C GLY A 84 5.95 20.59 -15.54
N VAL A 85 4.65 20.89 -15.47
CA VAL A 85 4.10 22.21 -15.84
C VAL A 85 4.54 23.29 -14.85
N LEU A 86 4.54 23.01 -13.55
CA LEU A 86 5.01 23.94 -12.52
C LEU A 86 6.49 24.29 -12.68
N LYS A 87 7.34 23.28 -12.82
CA LYS A 87 8.79 23.43 -12.98
C LYS A 87 9.15 24.17 -14.27
N THR A 88 8.42 23.92 -15.36
CA THR A 88 8.63 24.65 -16.63
C THR A 88 8.24 26.13 -16.51
N ASN A 89 7.24 26.46 -15.71
CA ASN A 89 6.71 27.81 -15.57
C ASN A 89 7.29 28.59 -14.39
N SER A 90 8.23 28.03 -13.61
CA SER A 90 8.78 28.63 -12.39
C SER A 90 9.37 30.01 -12.63
N ASP A 91 10.05 30.17 -13.76
CA ASP A 91 10.80 31.38 -14.13
C ASP A 91 9.93 32.43 -14.82
N SER A 92 8.68 32.05 -15.17
CA SER A 92 7.75 32.96 -15.83
C SER A 92 7.15 33.95 -14.82
N LYS A 93 7.52 35.23 -14.94
CA LYS A 93 6.91 36.30 -14.12
C LYS A 93 5.41 36.51 -14.39
N LYS A 94 4.89 35.98 -15.49
CA LYS A 94 3.57 36.34 -16.05
C LYS A 94 2.38 35.58 -15.46
N ASN A 95 2.55 34.57 -14.60
CA ASN A 95 1.42 33.73 -14.17
C ASN A 95 1.49 33.25 -12.71
N LYS A 96 1.67 34.19 -11.77
CA LYS A 96 1.72 33.90 -10.31
C LYS A 96 0.51 33.10 -9.82
N LYS A 97 -0.72 33.53 -10.15
CA LYS A 97 -1.96 32.83 -9.75
C LYS A 97 -2.07 31.39 -10.29
N THR A 98 -1.65 31.18 -11.54
CA THR A 98 -1.68 29.85 -12.17
C THR A 98 -0.64 28.92 -11.54
N PHE A 99 0.56 29.44 -11.25
CA PHE A 99 1.58 28.71 -10.50
C PHE A 99 1.06 28.30 -9.14
N GLU A 100 0.48 29.24 -8.40
CA GLU A 100 -0.08 29.03 -7.07
C GLU A 100 -1.22 27.99 -7.08
N HIS A 101 -2.15 28.09 -8.02
CA HIS A 101 -3.23 27.09 -8.17
C HIS A 101 -2.69 25.68 -8.45
N ASN A 102 -1.72 25.57 -9.36
CA ASN A 102 -1.12 24.27 -9.70
C ASN A 102 -0.30 23.72 -8.52
N LEU A 103 0.34 24.58 -7.74
CA LEU A 103 1.07 24.20 -6.53
C LEU A 103 0.11 23.63 -5.48
N ASP A 104 -1.00 24.32 -5.19
CA ASP A 104 -2.03 23.85 -4.24
C ASP A 104 -2.57 22.47 -4.66
N ASN A 105 -2.86 22.31 -5.95
CA ASN A 105 -3.33 21.06 -6.53
C ASN A 105 -2.29 19.93 -6.42
N LEU A 106 -1.02 20.22 -6.71
CA LEU A 106 0.06 19.24 -6.59
C LEU A 106 0.26 18.77 -5.14
N LEU A 107 0.28 19.71 -4.19
CA LEU A 107 0.44 19.41 -2.76
C LEU A 107 -0.70 18.52 -2.24
N LEU A 108 -1.94 18.80 -2.65
CA LEU A 108 -3.10 17.98 -2.30
C LEU A 108 -2.95 16.56 -2.85
N ARG A 109 -2.56 16.41 -4.12
CA ARG A 109 -2.41 15.08 -4.75
C ARG A 109 -1.26 14.27 -4.18
N ILE A 110 -0.15 14.91 -3.82
CA ILE A 110 0.96 14.27 -3.09
C ILE A 110 0.44 13.69 -1.76
N GLN A 111 -0.35 14.46 -1.01
CA GLN A 111 -0.93 13.98 0.24
C GLN A 111 -1.91 12.82 0.00
N CYS A 112 -2.82 12.95 -0.97
CA CYS A 112 -3.76 11.87 -1.29
C CYS A 112 -3.03 10.58 -1.67
N LEU A 113 -1.93 10.66 -2.42
CA LEU A 113 -1.12 9.50 -2.76
C LEU A 113 -0.52 8.84 -1.52
N TRP A 114 -0.02 9.62 -0.55
CA TRP A 114 0.43 9.06 0.72
C TRP A 114 -0.70 8.38 1.50
N GLU A 115 -1.88 8.98 1.55
CA GLU A 115 -3.05 8.36 2.19
C GLU A 115 -3.39 7.02 1.52
N TYR A 116 -3.35 6.94 0.19
CA TYR A 116 -3.54 5.67 -0.51
C TYR A 116 -2.43 4.66 -0.26
N ILE A 117 -1.17 5.09 -0.19
CA ILE A 117 -0.03 4.24 0.19
C ILE A 117 -0.26 3.66 1.59
N TYR A 118 -0.70 4.47 2.55
CA TYR A 118 -0.97 4.00 3.91
C TYR A 118 -2.16 3.02 3.96
N GLN A 119 -3.20 3.24 3.16
CA GLN A 119 -4.32 2.31 3.04
C GLN A 119 -3.87 0.97 2.42
N TYR A 120 -3.05 1.02 1.36
CA TYR A 120 -2.45 -0.17 0.75
C TYR A 120 -1.65 -0.96 1.78
N ILE A 121 -0.78 -0.31 2.55
CA ILE A 121 0.02 -0.95 3.60
C ILE A 121 -0.89 -1.53 4.70
N ASN A 122 -1.93 -0.79 5.10
CA ASN A 122 -2.88 -1.26 6.10
C ASN A 122 -3.58 -2.57 5.69
N ASP A 123 -4.00 -2.65 4.43
CA ASP A 123 -4.70 -3.82 3.88
C ASP A 123 -3.73 -4.98 3.62
N TYR A 124 -2.65 -4.71 2.87
CA TYR A 124 -1.66 -5.72 2.49
C TYR A 124 -1.03 -6.40 3.72
N PHE A 125 -0.60 -5.62 4.72
CA PHE A 125 -0.03 -6.16 5.96
C PHE A 125 -1.09 -6.43 7.04
N GLU A 126 -2.38 -6.40 6.71
CA GLU A 126 -3.48 -6.73 7.62
C GLU A 126 -3.34 -6.02 8.98
N LEU A 127 -2.99 -4.73 8.98
CA LEU A 127 -2.73 -3.96 10.22
C LEU A 127 -4.02 -3.63 10.97
N GLU A 128 -5.16 -3.78 10.29
CA GLU A 128 -6.49 -3.60 10.83
C GLU A 128 -6.71 -2.23 11.51
N LEU A 129 -6.08 -1.18 10.98
CA LEU A 129 -6.39 0.21 11.33
C LEU A 129 -7.65 0.64 10.61
N ALA A 130 -8.45 1.49 11.25
CA ALA A 130 -9.63 2.08 10.62
C ALA A 130 -9.21 3.12 9.57
N LEU A 131 -9.85 3.10 8.39
CA LEU A 131 -9.50 3.98 7.27
C LEU A 131 -9.84 5.44 7.57
N THR A 132 -10.86 5.68 8.39
CA THR A 132 -11.37 7.03 8.70
C THR A 132 -11.65 7.23 10.18
N TYR A 133 -11.77 8.49 10.59
CA TYR A 133 -12.17 8.84 11.95
C TYR A 133 -13.61 8.42 12.29
N GLU A 134 -14.50 8.49 11.30
CA GLU A 134 -15.89 8.03 11.39
C GLU A 134 -15.94 6.52 11.63
N GLU A 135 -15.11 5.76 10.93
CA GLU A 135 -14.96 4.32 11.17
C GLU A 135 -14.41 4.03 12.57
N CYS A 136 -13.40 4.79 13.02
CA CYS A 136 -12.91 4.73 14.40
C CYS A 136 -14.04 4.93 15.43
N LYS A 137 -14.96 5.87 15.22
CA LYS A 137 -16.14 6.07 16.10
C LYS A 137 -17.08 4.88 16.08
N ILE A 138 -17.38 4.33 14.90
CA ILE A 138 -18.25 3.15 14.74
C ILE A 138 -17.65 1.96 15.49
N TRP A 139 -16.36 1.71 15.30
CA TRP A 139 -15.65 0.62 15.95
C TRP A 139 -15.64 0.75 17.48
N ARG A 140 -15.43 1.97 18.01
CA ARG A 140 -15.49 2.23 19.46
C ARG A 140 -16.89 2.01 20.03
N LYS A 141 -17.94 2.40 19.30
CA LYS A 141 -19.33 2.11 19.67
C LYS A 141 -19.57 0.60 19.72
N ARG A 142 -19.08 -0.13 18.72
CA ARG A 142 -19.16 -1.60 18.66
C ARG A 142 -18.43 -2.26 19.84
N GLN A 143 -17.21 -1.80 20.19
CA GLN A 143 -16.50 -2.30 21.37
C GLN A 143 -17.29 -2.08 22.67
N LYS A 144 -17.87 -0.89 22.84
CA LYS A 144 -18.70 -0.60 24.01
C LYS A 144 -19.89 -1.55 24.11
N GLN A 145 -20.54 -1.83 22.98
CA GLN A 145 -21.64 -2.80 22.94
C GLN A 145 -21.16 -4.22 23.30
N ILE A 146 -20.06 -4.68 22.72
CA ILE A 146 -19.49 -6.00 23.02
C ILE A 146 -19.12 -6.13 24.51
N ARG A 147 -18.55 -5.09 25.12
CA ARG A 147 -18.25 -5.08 26.56
C ARG A 147 -19.52 -5.17 27.41
N ASN A 148 -20.58 -4.46 27.02
CA ASN A 148 -21.87 -4.54 27.72
C ASN A 148 -22.54 -5.91 27.59
N ASP A 149 -22.37 -6.57 26.44
CA ASP A 149 -22.96 -7.88 26.15
C ASP A 149 -22.00 -9.06 26.43
N GLU A 150 -20.83 -8.82 27.02
CA GLU A 150 -19.76 -9.82 27.15
C GLU A 150 -20.24 -11.11 27.83
N ALA A 151 -20.97 -10.99 28.95
CA ALA A 151 -21.48 -12.15 29.67
C ALA A 151 -22.46 -12.96 28.82
N LYS A 152 -23.31 -12.29 28.03
CA LYS A 152 -24.26 -12.95 27.12
C LYS A 152 -23.52 -13.65 25.99
N ILE A 153 -22.51 -13.01 25.40
CA ILE A 153 -21.69 -13.60 24.34
C ILE A 153 -20.99 -14.86 24.82
N LYS A 154 -20.37 -14.82 26.01
CA LYS A 154 -19.73 -15.99 26.64
C LYS A 154 -20.72 -17.12 26.91
N GLN A 155 -21.90 -16.79 27.41
CA GLN A 155 -22.96 -17.76 27.66
C GLN A 155 -23.43 -18.42 26.34
N SER A 156 -23.64 -17.65 25.27
CA SER A 156 -24.02 -18.19 23.97
C SER A 156 -22.94 -19.11 23.37
N ILE A 157 -21.65 -18.80 23.55
CA ILE A 157 -20.56 -19.70 23.13
C ILE A 157 -20.65 -21.03 23.89
N LEU A 158 -20.89 -20.99 25.20
CA LEU A 158 -21.00 -22.19 26.03
C LEU A 158 -22.19 -23.07 25.58
N GLU A 159 -23.35 -22.46 25.36
CA GLU A 159 -24.57 -23.15 24.91
C GLU A 159 -24.36 -23.80 23.54
N LEU A 160 -23.73 -23.08 22.59
CA LEU A 160 -23.46 -23.62 21.25
C LEU A 160 -22.46 -24.78 21.29
N LYS A 161 -21.46 -24.75 22.19
CA LYS A 161 -20.50 -25.85 22.38
C LYS A 161 -21.14 -27.12 22.98
N GLN A 162 -22.31 -27.01 23.61
CA GLN A 162 -23.04 -28.15 24.18
C GLN A 162 -23.96 -28.84 23.16
N ILE A 163 -24.28 -28.17 22.05
CA ILE A 163 -25.10 -28.73 20.97
C ILE A 163 -24.20 -29.59 20.07
N LYS A 164 -24.77 -30.60 19.40
CA LYS A 164 -24.05 -31.43 18.42
C LYS A 164 -23.29 -30.54 17.43
N ASP A 165 -22.08 -30.97 17.11
CA ASP A 165 -21.16 -30.24 16.24
C ASP A 165 -21.70 -30.20 14.80
N ASP A 166 -22.27 -29.05 14.44
CA ASP A 166 -22.66 -28.71 13.07
C ASP A 166 -21.85 -27.48 12.61
N ASP A 167 -21.67 -27.36 11.29
CA ASP A 167 -20.82 -26.29 10.73
C ASP A 167 -21.35 -24.89 11.08
N TYR A 168 -22.68 -24.74 11.22
CA TYR A 168 -23.30 -23.48 11.61
C TYR A 168 -22.88 -23.03 13.02
N ASN A 169 -22.86 -23.96 13.98
CA ASN A 169 -22.45 -23.67 15.35
C ASN A 169 -20.96 -23.30 15.40
N ARG A 170 -20.11 -23.97 14.62
CA ARG A 170 -18.68 -23.62 14.51
C ARG A 170 -18.46 -22.20 14.00
N ASP A 171 -19.10 -21.83 12.89
CA ASP A 171 -18.99 -20.48 12.32
C ASP A 171 -19.51 -19.41 13.29
N LYS A 172 -20.62 -19.70 13.97
CA LYS A 172 -21.21 -18.78 14.94
C LYS A 172 -20.31 -18.61 16.17
N ILE A 173 -19.76 -19.70 16.72
CA ILE A 173 -18.80 -19.65 17.81
C ILE A 173 -17.58 -18.83 17.40
N PHE A 174 -17.00 -19.09 16.23
CA PHE A 174 -15.86 -18.34 15.72
C PHE A 174 -16.16 -16.83 15.62
N SER A 175 -17.33 -16.46 15.11
CA SER A 175 -17.76 -15.05 15.02
C SER A 175 -17.89 -14.36 16.38
N LEU A 176 -18.37 -15.08 17.40
CA LEU A 176 -18.53 -14.57 18.76
C LEU A 176 -17.18 -14.45 19.47
N GLU A 177 -16.28 -15.43 19.28
CA GLU A 177 -14.92 -15.40 19.79
C GLU A 177 -14.11 -14.24 19.16
N GLN A 178 -14.26 -14.01 17.86
CA GLN A 178 -13.73 -12.83 17.15
C GLN A 178 -14.25 -11.53 17.76
N ALA A 179 -15.55 -11.43 18.05
CA ALA A 179 -16.12 -10.25 18.69
C ALA A 179 -15.50 -10.01 20.08
N LEU A 180 -15.30 -11.07 20.89
CA LEU A 180 -14.64 -10.95 22.18
C LEU A 180 -13.18 -10.49 22.06
N ARG A 181 -12.42 -10.95 21.06
CA ARG A 181 -11.05 -10.47 20.80
C ARG A 181 -11.04 -8.99 20.40
N PHE A 182 -12.01 -8.56 19.61
CA PHE A 182 -12.14 -7.18 19.15
C PHE A 182 -12.38 -6.17 20.29
N LYS A 183 -12.96 -6.60 21.43
CA LYS A 183 -13.35 -5.71 22.53
C LYS A 183 -12.17 -4.98 23.22
N ASP A 184 -10.99 -5.60 23.18
CA ASP A 184 -9.77 -5.13 23.86
C ASP A 184 -8.73 -4.55 22.87
N LYS A 185 -9.04 -4.59 21.57
CA LYS A 185 -8.17 -4.07 20.53
C LYS A 185 -8.03 -2.55 20.62
N GLU A 186 -6.82 -2.03 20.44
CA GLU A 186 -6.61 -0.59 20.30
C GLU A 186 -7.16 -0.10 18.95
N ILE A 187 -8.07 0.89 18.98
CA ILE A 187 -8.64 1.48 17.77
C ILE A 187 -7.87 2.74 17.42
N ALA A 188 -7.08 2.63 16.37
CA ALA A 188 -6.36 3.72 15.72
C ALA A 188 -6.77 3.83 14.25
N CYS A 189 -6.71 5.05 13.72
CA CYS A 189 -7.02 5.31 12.31
C CYS A 189 -5.72 5.29 11.48
N VAL A 190 -5.82 5.02 10.18
CA VAL A 190 -4.67 5.01 9.26
C VAL A 190 -3.96 6.37 9.29
N SER A 191 -2.67 6.35 9.60
CA SER A 191 -1.79 7.52 9.55
C SER A 191 -0.34 7.06 9.47
N LYS A 192 0.56 7.93 9.01
CA LYS A 192 2.01 7.70 9.02
C LYS A 192 2.49 7.08 10.35
N TYR A 193 2.12 7.69 11.47
CA TYR A 193 2.55 7.24 12.79
C TYR A 193 1.97 5.86 13.15
N ASN A 194 0.66 5.68 12.98
CA ASN A 194 -0.01 4.43 13.36
C ASN A 194 0.43 3.25 12.48
N ILE A 195 0.67 3.48 11.18
CA ILE A 195 1.21 2.44 10.27
C ILE A 195 2.58 1.99 10.76
N CYS A 196 3.50 2.93 11.02
CA CYS A 196 4.84 2.58 11.51
C CYS A 196 4.79 1.87 12.86
N GLN A 197 3.92 2.30 13.78
CA GLN A 197 3.76 1.68 15.10
C GLN A 197 3.18 0.28 14.98
N GLU A 198 2.07 0.09 14.26
CA GLU A 198 1.41 -1.20 14.13
C GLU A 198 2.27 -2.22 13.40
N MET A 199 2.96 -1.84 12.32
CA MET A 199 3.92 -2.71 11.65
C MET A 199 5.01 -3.18 12.62
N LYS A 200 5.62 -2.24 13.36
CA LYS A 200 6.62 -2.55 14.38
C LYS A 200 6.06 -3.32 15.56
N ARG A 201 4.75 -3.24 15.84
CA ARG A 201 4.09 -3.94 16.95
C ARG A 201 3.79 -5.38 16.56
N LYS A 202 3.22 -5.61 15.38
CA LYS A 202 2.70 -6.89 14.89
C LYS A 202 3.79 -7.79 14.32
N TYR A 203 4.76 -7.23 13.60
CA TYR A 203 5.70 -7.99 12.78
C TYR A 203 7.16 -7.90 13.26
N ASP A 204 7.92 -8.95 12.97
CA ASP A 204 9.39 -8.93 12.98
C ASP A 204 9.90 -8.51 11.60
N LEU A 205 10.23 -7.22 11.49
CA LEU A 205 10.43 -6.58 10.19
C LEU A 205 11.69 -7.09 9.49
N VAL A 206 11.52 -7.56 8.27
CA VAL A 206 12.58 -7.89 7.30
C VAL A 206 13.15 -6.63 6.64
N GLU A 207 14.26 -6.76 5.90
CA GLU A 207 15.01 -5.63 5.35
C GLU A 207 14.17 -4.72 4.44
N GLY A 208 13.40 -5.29 3.49
CA GLY A 208 12.56 -4.51 2.59
C GLY A 208 11.47 -3.73 3.34
N SER A 209 10.78 -4.39 4.28
CA SER A 209 9.78 -3.76 5.14
C SER A 209 10.36 -2.68 6.07
N LYS A 210 11.56 -2.90 6.63
CA LYS A 210 12.29 -1.91 7.44
C LYS A 210 12.62 -0.67 6.60
N TYR A 211 13.12 -0.88 5.39
CA TYR A 211 13.46 0.21 4.49
C TYR A 211 12.23 1.05 4.12
N LEU A 212 11.14 0.41 3.71
CA LEU A 212 9.87 1.09 3.43
C LEU A 212 9.40 1.93 4.63
N LEU A 213 9.43 1.38 5.84
CA LEU A 213 9.07 2.14 7.03
C LEU A 213 10.01 3.31 7.31
N ASN A 214 11.31 3.20 6.98
CA ASN A 214 12.24 4.31 7.12
C ASN A 214 11.92 5.45 6.14
N ILE A 215 11.55 5.13 4.89
CA ILE A 215 11.07 6.14 3.93
C ILE A 215 9.82 6.82 4.48
N ILE A 216 8.85 6.06 4.98
CA ILE A 216 7.58 6.62 5.51
C ILE A 216 7.84 7.46 6.77
N ALA A 217 8.66 6.97 7.69
CA ALA A 217 8.90 7.58 9.00
C ALA A 217 9.66 8.91 8.90
N SER A 218 10.44 9.12 7.85
CA SER A 218 11.32 10.29 7.78
C SER A 218 10.57 11.63 7.76
N ASN A 219 11.21 12.65 8.34
CA ASN A 219 10.62 13.95 8.65
C ASN A 219 10.48 14.90 7.44
N GLU A 220 10.93 14.53 6.24
CA GLU A 220 10.86 15.44 5.09
C GLU A 220 9.45 15.48 4.49
N TYR A 221 8.60 14.47 4.70
CA TYR A 221 7.16 14.59 4.45
C TYR A 221 6.54 15.78 5.23
N ASP A 222 7.08 16.09 6.42
CA ASP A 222 6.62 17.22 7.19
C ASP A 222 7.01 18.57 6.56
N SER A 223 7.97 18.65 5.62
CA SER A 223 8.26 19.90 4.91
C SER A 223 7.18 20.19 3.87
N VAL A 224 6.77 19.21 3.06
CA VAL A 224 5.68 19.38 2.08
C VAL A 224 4.35 19.58 2.79
N ARG A 225 4.09 18.85 3.89
CA ARG A 225 2.92 19.09 4.74
C ARG A 225 2.97 20.46 5.41
N ARG A 226 4.14 20.96 5.84
CA ARG A 226 4.29 22.33 6.34
C ARG A 226 3.99 23.35 5.25
N ILE A 227 4.51 23.18 4.04
CA ILE A 227 4.20 24.04 2.89
C ILE A 227 2.69 24.02 2.62
N ARG A 228 2.05 22.84 2.59
CA ARG A 228 0.60 22.70 2.41
C ARG A 228 -0.18 23.35 3.56
N ASN A 229 0.18 23.12 4.81
CA ASN A 229 -0.51 23.70 5.96
C ASN A 229 -0.36 25.23 5.98
N GLN A 230 0.80 25.75 5.56
CA GLN A 230 1.02 27.18 5.39
C GLN A 230 0.11 27.75 4.29
N VAL A 231 0.04 27.07 3.14
CA VAL A 231 -0.87 27.38 2.04
C VAL A 231 -2.35 27.23 2.45
N ALA A 232 -2.73 26.25 3.27
CA ALA A 232 -4.12 25.98 3.63
C ALA A 232 -4.64 26.87 4.77
N HIS A 233 -3.81 27.15 5.78
CA HIS A 233 -4.22 27.87 6.98
C HIS A 233 -3.88 29.37 6.99
N TYR A 234 -2.88 29.81 6.24
CA TYR A 234 -2.42 31.21 6.31
C TYR A 234 -2.73 32.05 5.08
N ARG A 235 -2.91 31.45 3.89
CA ARG A 235 -3.39 32.04 2.62
C ARG A 235 -3.31 30.91 1.57
N SER A 236 -4.40 30.56 0.87
CA SER A 236 -4.27 29.79 -0.39
C SER A 236 -3.17 30.45 -1.20
N ALA A 237 -2.33 29.70 -1.91
CA ALA A 237 -1.31 30.32 -2.72
C ALA A 237 -1.95 31.38 -3.65
N SER A 238 -3.20 31.17 -4.08
CA SER A 238 -4.00 32.10 -4.90
C SER A 238 -4.66 33.31 -4.17
N ALA A 239 -4.64 33.37 -2.83
CA ALA A 239 -5.36 34.35 -2.01
C ALA A 239 -4.42 35.43 -1.43
N ASN A 240 -4.71 36.71 -1.71
CA ASN A 240 -3.85 37.86 -1.40
C ASN A 240 -4.11 38.54 -0.03
N THR A 241 -4.82 37.93 0.89
CA THR A 241 -5.13 38.56 2.20
C THR A 241 -4.86 37.59 3.35
N SER A 242 -4.10 38.03 4.35
CA SER A 242 -4.08 37.42 5.69
C SER A 242 -4.52 38.47 6.68
N ILE A 243 -5.34 38.05 7.63
CA ILE A 243 -5.67 38.83 8.82
C ILE A 243 -4.92 38.13 9.93
N ASP A 244 -3.89 38.78 10.45
CA ASP A 244 -3.22 38.28 11.65
C ASP A 244 -3.93 38.87 12.86
N SER A 245 -4.33 38.03 13.82
CA SER A 245 -4.99 38.48 15.04
C SER A 245 -3.95 38.81 16.11
N MET A 246 -3.09 39.79 15.84
CA MET A 246 -2.32 40.42 16.90
C MET A 246 -3.16 41.55 17.48
N PHE A 247 -3.60 41.39 18.73
CA PHE A 247 -4.17 42.49 19.52
C PHE A 247 -3.04 43.48 19.85
N LEU A 248 -2.87 44.49 19.01
CA LEU A 248 -2.20 45.72 19.46
C LEU A 248 -3.15 46.44 20.42
N TYR A 249 -2.59 47.07 21.46
CA TYR A 249 -3.25 47.64 22.65
C TYR A 249 -4.46 48.58 22.41
N ASN A 250 -4.85 48.86 21.16
CA ASN A 250 -5.92 49.78 20.77
C ASN A 250 -7.02 49.15 19.89
N GLY A 251 -7.21 47.83 19.89
CA GLY A 251 -8.39 47.18 19.27
C GLY A 251 -8.46 47.23 17.73
N THR A 252 -7.36 47.56 17.05
CA THR A 252 -7.28 47.54 15.58
C THR A 252 -6.62 46.24 15.11
N LYS A 253 -7.28 45.53 14.18
CA LYS A 253 -6.71 44.36 13.49
C LYS A 253 -5.65 44.85 12.50
N SER A 254 -4.37 44.55 12.75
CA SER A 254 -3.32 44.85 11.78
C SER A 254 -3.32 43.83 10.65
N VAL A 255 -3.40 44.31 9.40
CA VAL A 255 -3.22 43.47 8.22
C VAL A 255 -1.73 43.44 7.88
N SER A 256 -1.05 42.36 8.25
CA SER A 256 0.34 42.13 7.80
C SER A 256 0.34 41.65 6.35
N ILE A 257 0.74 42.53 5.43
CA ILE A 257 0.97 42.19 4.02
C ILE A 257 2.48 42.03 3.85
N ASN A 258 3.00 40.81 4.03
CA ASN A 258 4.36 40.55 3.59
C ASN A 258 4.41 40.60 2.05
N LYS A 259 5.07 41.62 1.50
CA LYS A 259 5.17 41.89 0.06
C LYS A 259 6.19 40.97 -0.64
N GLU A 260 7.08 40.32 0.10
CA GLU A 260 8.25 39.63 -0.47
C GLU A 260 8.08 38.12 -0.66
N GLY A 261 7.01 37.51 -0.13
CA GLY A 261 6.82 36.05 -0.16
C GLY A 261 7.68 35.33 0.88
N TRP A 262 7.19 34.22 1.43
CA TRP A 262 7.76 33.62 2.64
C TRP A 262 8.72 32.43 2.39
N ILE A 263 8.80 31.90 1.17
CA ILE A 263 9.73 30.82 0.76
C ILE A 263 10.06 31.03 -0.73
N ASP A 264 11.33 30.86 -1.11
CA ASP A 264 11.74 30.90 -2.52
C ASP A 264 11.00 29.81 -3.31
N LYS A 265 10.47 30.15 -4.49
CA LYS A 265 9.86 29.16 -5.40
C LYS A 265 10.83 28.04 -5.72
N ALA A 266 12.13 28.34 -5.82
CA ALA A 266 13.16 27.34 -6.03
C ALA A 266 13.19 26.32 -4.87
N ASP A 267 13.18 26.80 -3.63
CA ASP A 267 13.19 25.95 -2.43
C ASP A 267 11.94 25.06 -2.33
N ILE A 268 10.78 25.59 -2.70
CA ILE A 268 9.52 24.81 -2.76
C ILE A 268 9.65 23.70 -3.79
N LEU A 269 10.12 24.00 -5.00
CA LEU A 269 10.25 23.03 -6.08
C LEU A 269 11.28 21.94 -5.76
N ILE A 270 12.38 22.31 -5.09
CA ILE A 270 13.38 21.35 -4.59
C ILE A 270 12.75 20.43 -3.54
N SER A 271 11.98 20.98 -2.61
CA SER A 271 11.30 20.20 -1.57
C SER A 271 10.29 19.22 -2.17
N ILE A 272 9.52 19.67 -3.18
CA ILE A 272 8.58 18.82 -3.90
C ILE A 272 9.31 17.73 -4.68
N GLU A 273 10.40 18.05 -5.38
CA GLU A 273 11.16 17.07 -6.16
C GLU A 273 11.68 15.93 -5.29
N LYS A 274 12.25 16.26 -4.13
CA LYS A 274 12.67 15.27 -3.13
C LYS A 274 11.50 14.37 -2.71
N GLU A 275 10.33 14.96 -2.46
CA GLU A 275 9.13 14.21 -2.08
C GLU A 275 8.64 13.28 -3.21
N LEU A 276 8.70 13.72 -4.46
CA LEU A 276 8.35 12.89 -5.61
C LEU A 276 9.28 11.69 -5.76
N LEU A 277 10.59 11.89 -5.56
CA LEU A 277 11.56 10.79 -5.59
C LEU A 277 11.27 9.75 -4.50
N ARG A 278 10.87 10.19 -3.31
CA ARG A 278 10.49 9.30 -2.21
C ARG A 278 9.20 8.54 -2.44
N LEU A 279 8.19 9.21 -3.01
CA LEU A 279 6.94 8.56 -3.40
C LEU A 279 7.23 7.46 -4.43
N ARG A 280 8.06 7.78 -5.44
CA ARG A 280 8.53 6.82 -6.44
C ARG A 280 9.23 5.63 -5.78
N GLU A 281 10.16 5.91 -4.87
CA GLU A 281 10.90 4.87 -4.15
C GLU A 281 9.97 4.01 -3.27
N SER A 282 9.04 4.62 -2.54
CA SER A 282 8.07 3.91 -1.70
C SER A 282 7.19 2.97 -2.51
N LEU A 283 6.71 3.43 -3.67
CA LEU A 283 5.91 2.61 -4.59
C LEU A 283 6.73 1.45 -5.16
N ASN A 284 7.98 1.68 -5.55
CA ASN A 284 8.89 0.61 -6.00
C ASN A 284 9.17 -0.44 -4.92
N TYR A 285 9.32 -0.02 -3.65
CA TYR A 285 9.49 -0.96 -2.55
C TYR A 285 8.22 -1.76 -2.27
N LEU A 286 7.04 -1.14 -2.34
CA LEU A 286 5.77 -1.89 -2.24
C LEU A 286 5.64 -2.93 -3.35
N TYR A 287 5.97 -2.55 -4.58
CA TYR A 287 6.02 -3.47 -5.70
C TYR A 287 7.02 -4.60 -5.47
N THR A 288 8.23 -4.27 -5.00
CA THR A 288 9.25 -5.29 -4.73
C THR A 288 8.77 -6.26 -3.65
N ILE A 289 8.31 -5.77 -2.49
CA ILE A 289 7.80 -6.61 -1.40
C ILE A 289 6.69 -7.55 -1.88
N LEU A 290 5.76 -7.05 -2.71
CA LEU A 290 4.66 -7.85 -3.25
C LEU A 290 5.18 -9.04 -4.09
N TYR A 291 6.16 -8.79 -4.95
CA TYR A 291 6.63 -9.76 -5.96
C TYR A 291 7.80 -10.63 -5.51
N THR A 292 8.58 -10.17 -4.52
CA THR A 292 9.62 -10.98 -3.86
C THR A 292 9.08 -11.74 -2.66
N SER A 293 7.78 -11.60 -2.37
CA SER A 293 7.13 -12.27 -1.25
C SER A 293 7.78 -11.92 0.10
N ASP A 294 8.32 -10.71 0.25
CA ASP A 294 9.07 -10.26 1.43
C ASP A 294 8.15 -9.81 2.58
N PHE A 295 7.20 -10.69 2.92
CA PHE A 295 6.23 -10.48 3.98
C PHE A 295 6.86 -10.86 5.33
N PRO A 296 6.88 -9.96 6.33
CA PRO A 296 7.49 -10.25 7.61
C PRO A 296 6.65 -11.22 8.45
N ASN A 297 7.30 -12.09 9.22
CA ASN A 297 6.60 -12.95 10.18
C ASN A 297 6.01 -12.13 11.33
N LEU A 298 4.99 -12.68 11.99
CA LEU A 298 4.55 -12.16 13.28
C LEU A 298 5.70 -12.21 14.30
N LYS A 299 5.69 -11.30 15.28
CA LYS A 299 6.72 -11.29 16.33
C LYS A 299 6.83 -12.59 17.11
N GLU A 300 5.72 -13.31 17.28
CA GLU A 300 5.68 -14.61 17.96
C GLU A 300 6.46 -15.69 17.17
N ASN A 301 6.68 -15.43 15.88
CA ASN A 301 7.40 -16.28 14.93
C ASN A 301 8.67 -15.59 14.38
N ALA A 302 9.21 -14.63 15.14
CA ALA A 302 10.46 -13.95 14.81
C ALA A 302 11.61 -14.96 14.59
N GLY A 303 12.37 -14.75 13.51
CA GLY A 303 13.49 -15.63 13.13
C GLY A 303 13.13 -17.06 12.70
N LYS A 304 11.83 -17.43 12.65
CA LYS A 304 11.41 -18.75 12.14
C LYS A 304 11.40 -18.76 10.62
N THR A 305 11.86 -19.85 10.04
CA THR A 305 11.72 -20.14 8.61
C THR A 305 10.84 -21.37 8.47
N TYR A 306 9.87 -21.30 7.57
CA TYR A 306 8.97 -22.40 7.25
C TYR A 306 9.44 -23.06 5.96
N PHE A 307 9.13 -24.34 5.75
CA PHE A 307 9.61 -25.05 4.57
C PHE A 307 8.47 -25.79 3.87
N PHE A 308 8.49 -25.70 2.54
CA PHE A 308 7.80 -26.65 1.67
C PHE A 308 8.83 -27.53 0.99
N VAL A 309 8.52 -28.80 0.84
CA VAL A 309 9.32 -29.74 0.06
C VAL A 309 8.73 -29.82 -1.34
N GLU A 310 9.54 -29.47 -2.33
CA GLU A 310 9.23 -29.72 -3.73
C GLU A 310 9.68 -31.14 -4.09
N MET A 311 8.74 -31.94 -4.58
CA MET A 311 8.96 -33.31 -5.02
C MET A 311 8.45 -33.48 -6.44
N VAL A 312 8.93 -34.50 -7.15
CA VAL A 312 8.52 -34.81 -8.52
C VAL A 312 7.83 -36.18 -8.52
N CYS A 313 6.64 -36.26 -9.10
CA CYS A 313 5.93 -37.52 -9.29
C CYS A 313 6.73 -38.44 -10.23
N CYS A 314 7.09 -39.64 -9.77
CA CYS A 314 7.81 -40.61 -10.60
C CYS A 314 6.98 -41.14 -11.79
N ASN A 315 5.65 -40.96 -11.75
CA ASN A 315 4.74 -41.46 -12.79
C ASN A 315 4.46 -40.44 -13.90
N CYS A 316 4.07 -39.21 -13.54
CA CYS A 316 3.74 -38.16 -14.53
C CYS A 316 4.80 -37.05 -14.66
N GLY A 317 5.76 -36.97 -13.74
CA GLY A 317 6.78 -35.91 -13.72
C GLY A 317 6.30 -34.58 -13.15
N ASP A 318 5.06 -34.49 -12.64
CA ASP A 318 4.54 -33.25 -12.06
C ASP A 318 5.26 -32.87 -10.76
N SER A 319 5.49 -31.56 -10.60
CA SER A 319 6.04 -30.98 -9.37
C SER A 319 4.94 -30.82 -8.32
N ILE A 320 5.17 -31.40 -7.15
CA ILE A 320 4.26 -31.42 -6.01
C ILE A 320 4.95 -30.66 -4.87
N LYS A 321 4.24 -29.71 -4.26
CA LYS A 321 4.73 -28.96 -3.09
C LYS A 321 3.98 -29.44 -1.86
N ILE A 322 4.69 -30.05 -0.92
CA ILE A 322 4.12 -30.60 0.32
C ILE A 322 4.73 -29.87 1.53
N PRO A 323 3.96 -29.53 2.57
CA PRO A 323 4.54 -28.92 3.76
C PRO A 323 5.53 -29.88 4.43
N ASP A 324 6.64 -29.35 4.94
CA ASP A 324 7.68 -30.14 5.61
C ASP A 324 7.14 -31.03 6.75
N SER A 325 6.16 -30.54 7.49
CA SER A 325 5.49 -31.27 8.58
C SER A 325 4.77 -32.56 8.13
N PHE A 326 4.50 -32.74 6.84
CA PHE A 326 3.89 -33.96 6.27
C PHE A 326 4.92 -34.92 5.68
N VAL A 327 6.21 -34.56 5.67
CA VAL A 327 7.29 -35.41 5.18
C VAL A 327 7.95 -36.10 6.38
N GLU A 328 7.85 -37.43 6.45
CA GLU A 328 8.51 -38.18 7.53
C GLU A 328 10.04 -37.98 7.44
N ASN A 329 10.66 -37.40 8.48
CA ASN A 329 12.09 -37.02 8.55
C ASN A 329 13.09 -38.13 8.17
N SER A 330 12.68 -39.39 8.11
CA SER A 330 13.51 -40.54 7.73
C SER A 330 13.62 -40.80 6.22
N SER A 331 13.04 -39.94 5.37
CA SER A 331 12.77 -40.27 3.96
C SER A 331 13.51 -39.41 2.91
N LEU A 332 14.36 -38.45 3.31
CA LEU A 332 15.17 -37.65 2.38
C LEU A 332 16.17 -38.48 1.53
N ASP A 333 16.47 -39.73 1.94
CA ASP A 333 17.34 -40.66 1.22
C ASP A 333 16.60 -41.90 0.64
N LYS A 334 15.26 -41.95 0.71
CA LYS A 334 14.46 -43.09 0.21
C LYS A 334 13.25 -42.63 -0.59
N LYS A 335 12.88 -43.44 -1.58
CA LYS A 335 11.61 -43.35 -2.32
C LYS A 335 10.45 -43.10 -1.34
N THR A 336 9.89 -41.90 -1.39
CA THR A 336 8.81 -41.45 -0.50
C THR A 336 7.49 -41.55 -1.26
N TYR A 337 6.38 -41.77 -0.56
CA TYR A 337 5.05 -41.70 -1.18
C TYR A 337 4.45 -40.32 -0.94
N GLY A 338 4.04 -39.66 -2.01
CA GLY A 338 3.37 -38.36 -1.99
C GLY A 338 2.04 -38.41 -2.73
N TYR A 339 1.17 -37.43 -2.48
CA TYR A 339 -0.08 -37.28 -3.21
C TYR A 339 0.13 -36.42 -4.46
N CYS A 340 -0.06 -37.02 -5.64
CA CYS A 340 -0.12 -36.35 -6.93
C CYS A 340 -1.59 -36.13 -7.31
N HIS A 341 -1.97 -34.93 -7.73
CA HIS A 341 -3.35 -34.64 -8.15
C HIS A 341 -3.82 -35.51 -9.32
N GLU A 342 -2.91 -35.88 -10.22
CA GLU A 342 -3.24 -36.70 -11.40
C GLU A 342 -3.16 -38.21 -11.11
N CYS A 343 -2.23 -38.64 -10.25
CA CYS A 343 -1.91 -40.06 -10.06
C CYS A 343 -2.32 -40.63 -8.69
N GLY A 344 -2.81 -39.80 -7.77
CA GLY A 344 -3.11 -40.18 -6.39
C GLY A 344 -1.83 -40.42 -5.58
N ILE A 345 -1.83 -41.44 -4.71
CA ILE A 345 -0.67 -41.78 -3.89
C ILE A 345 0.37 -42.52 -4.75
N VAL A 346 1.51 -41.87 -4.98
CA VAL A 346 2.57 -42.37 -5.85
C VAL A 346 3.95 -42.15 -5.24
N GLU A 347 4.93 -42.87 -5.78
CA GLU A 347 6.32 -42.63 -5.47
C GLU A 347 6.74 -41.24 -5.99
N VAL A 348 7.47 -40.50 -5.15
CA VAL A 348 7.95 -39.15 -5.46
C VAL A 348 9.45 -39.03 -5.16
N ASP A 349 10.14 -38.26 -6.00
CA ASP A 349 11.55 -37.92 -5.83
C ASP A 349 11.70 -36.53 -5.24
N PHE A 350 12.54 -36.40 -4.21
CA PHE A 350 12.86 -35.10 -3.62
C PHE A 350 13.63 -34.24 -4.62
N LYS A 351 13.21 -32.97 -4.76
CA LYS A 351 13.91 -31.99 -5.59
C LYS A 351 14.62 -30.95 -4.74
N GLN A 352 13.89 -30.24 -3.89
CA GLN A 352 14.45 -29.19 -3.03
C GLN A 352 13.53 -28.82 -1.87
N MET A 353 14.11 -28.18 -0.84
CA MET A 353 13.36 -27.45 0.17
C MET A 353 13.23 -25.99 -0.22
N ILE A 354 12.02 -25.46 -0.12
CA ILE A 354 11.64 -24.08 -0.41
C ILE A 354 11.42 -23.36 0.93
N PRO A 355 12.34 -22.49 1.36
CA PRO A 355 12.13 -21.65 2.54
C PRO A 355 11.05 -20.59 2.27
N LEU A 356 10.15 -20.40 3.22
CA LEU A 356 9.05 -19.45 3.16
C LEU A 356 8.92 -18.68 4.48
N ASN A 357 8.34 -17.48 4.40
CA ASN A 357 7.79 -16.81 5.57
C ASN A 357 6.43 -17.41 5.95
N GLU A 358 5.97 -17.05 7.14
CA GLU A 358 4.73 -17.51 7.76
C GLU A 358 3.52 -17.33 6.83
N LYS A 359 3.33 -16.14 6.27
CA LYS A 359 2.16 -15.83 5.44
C LYS A 359 2.10 -16.66 4.17
N HIS A 360 3.25 -16.85 3.51
CA HIS A 360 3.32 -17.66 2.30
C HIS A 360 3.15 -19.14 2.61
N TYR A 361 3.71 -19.62 3.72
CA TYR A 361 3.50 -20.98 4.20
C TYR A 361 2.02 -21.26 4.46
N GLU A 362 1.30 -20.37 5.16
CA GLU A 362 -0.14 -20.49 5.40
C GLU A 362 -0.94 -20.56 4.09
N GLN A 363 -0.64 -19.69 3.12
CA GLN A 363 -1.33 -19.69 1.83
C GLN A 363 -1.10 -20.97 1.04
N MET A 364 0.13 -21.48 1.03
CA MET A 364 0.44 -22.74 0.38
C MET A 364 -0.17 -23.93 1.11
N LEU A 365 -0.23 -23.91 2.43
CA LEU A 365 -0.87 -24.94 3.24
C LEU A 365 -2.37 -25.03 2.93
N ILE A 366 -3.05 -23.88 2.82
CA ILE A 366 -4.46 -23.82 2.41
C ILE A 366 -4.62 -24.43 1.02
N LYS A 367 -3.83 -24.00 0.03
CA LYS A 367 -3.89 -24.55 -1.34
C LYS A 367 -3.68 -26.07 -1.36
N PHE A 368 -2.71 -26.56 -0.58
CA PHE A 368 -2.42 -27.98 -0.45
C PHE A 368 -3.63 -28.74 0.10
N ILE A 369 -4.18 -28.29 1.24
CA ILE A 369 -5.35 -28.92 1.88
C ILE A 369 -6.59 -28.89 0.98
N THR A 370 -6.83 -27.80 0.23
CA THR A 370 -8.00 -27.68 -0.64
C THR A 370 -7.92 -28.54 -1.90
N ASN A 371 -6.71 -28.89 -2.34
CA ASN A 371 -6.50 -29.68 -3.56
C ASN A 371 -6.25 -31.17 -3.28
N MET A 372 -6.06 -31.57 -2.01
CA MET A 372 -6.11 -32.98 -1.59
C MET A 372 -7.53 -33.52 -1.78
#